data_AF-A0A3M6R0X6-F1
#
_entry.id   AF-A0A3M6R0X6-F1
#
_cell.length_a   1.000
_cell.length_b   1.000
_cell.length_c   1.000
_cell.angle_alpha   90.00
_cell.angle_beta   90.00
_cell.angle_gamma   90.00
#
_symmetry.space_group_name_H-M   'P 1'
#
loop_
_entity.id
_entity.type
_entity.pdbx_description
1 polymer ?
#
loop_
_entity_poly.entity_id
_entity_poly.type
_entity_poly.pdbx_seq_one_letter_code
_entity_poly.pdbx_strand_id
1 'polypeptide(L)'
;MIDVLLQETRRLHRELIDAQGREAEPRPFDFAAHLARQAEFSARTFGPGQRTQGVCDHIRKELREIEAAPDDLSEWIDVAILALDGAWRIGATPTEIIAAMVAKQTKNEGRRWPDWHTADPSKAIEHDRGDEHLPSAQADADKRDAQRYRWLRDGTIDEDGNINDEIHVAVDSPEWPNQWALVAQDLDAAIDAALKKGGAA
;
A
#
# COMPACT_ATOMS: atom_id res chain seq x y z
N MET A 1 -31.85 2.18 52.18
CA MET A 1 -32.00 3.52 51.55
C MET A 1 -30.70 3.95 50.87
N ILE A 2 -29.53 3.80 51.50
CA ILE A 2 -28.21 4.11 50.90
C ILE A 2 -27.88 3.20 49.70
N ASP A 3 -28.24 1.91 49.76
CA ASP A 3 -27.96 0.97 48.65
C ASP A 3 -28.75 1.26 47.38
N VAL A 4 -29.97 1.80 47.50
CA VAL A 4 -30.81 2.17 46.35
C VAL A 4 -30.22 3.39 45.64
N LEU A 5 -29.75 4.39 46.40
CA LEU A 5 -29.08 5.57 45.86
C LEU A 5 -27.75 5.24 45.16
N LEU A 6 -26.99 4.27 45.70
CA LEU A 6 -25.76 3.79 45.05
C LEU A 6 -26.04 3.01 43.77
N GLN A 7 -27.12 2.24 43.72
CA GLN A 7 -27.54 1.51 42.53
C GLN A 7 -28.03 2.47 41.43
N GLU A 8 -28.84 3.47 41.78
CA GLU A 8 -29.31 4.51 40.84
C GLU A 8 -28.13 5.34 40.31
N THR A 9 -27.19 5.73 41.17
CA THR A 9 -25.99 6.49 40.75
C THR A 9 -25.11 5.67 39.79
N ARG A 10 -24.92 4.36 40.04
CA ARG A 10 -24.18 3.47 39.13
C ARG A 10 -24.90 3.20 37.82
N ARG A 11 -26.24 3.22 37.83
CA ARG A 11 -27.07 3.10 36.64
C ARG A 11 -26.93 4.36 35.78
N LEU A 12 -27.14 5.53 36.37
CA LEU A 12 -27.02 6.82 35.67
C LEU A 12 -25.61 7.06 35.14
N HIS A 13 -24.57 6.63 35.87
CA HIS A 13 -23.18 6.71 35.39
C HIS A 13 -22.93 5.78 34.18
N ARG A 14 -23.54 4.60 34.14
CA ARG A 14 -23.50 3.71 32.97
C ARG A 14 -24.26 4.27 31.78
N GLU A 15 -25.46 4.79 32.02
CA GLU A 15 -26.28 5.41 30.96
C GLU A 15 -25.60 6.67 30.38
N LEU A 16 -24.88 7.44 31.21
CA LEU A 16 -24.04 8.56 30.74
C LEU A 16 -22.82 8.08 29.94
N ILE A 17 -22.13 7.02 30.39
CA ILE A 17 -21.02 6.42 29.64
C ILE A 17 -21.52 5.82 28.32
N ASP A 18 -22.68 5.18 28.26
CA ASP A 18 -23.23 4.61 27.03
C ASP A 18 -23.77 5.71 26.09
N ALA A 19 -24.32 6.81 26.63
CA ALA A 19 -24.75 7.97 25.85
C ALA A 19 -23.58 8.82 25.34
N GLN A 20 -22.44 8.81 26.05
CA GLN A 20 -21.18 9.45 25.65
C GLN A 20 -20.22 8.50 24.91
N GLY A 21 -20.53 7.20 24.92
CA GLY A 21 -19.65 6.09 24.53
C GLY A 21 -20.16 5.30 23.36
N ARG A 22 -20.56 6.00 22.29
CA ARG A 22 -19.96 5.62 21.01
C ARG A 22 -18.70 6.46 20.86
N GLU A 23 -17.65 6.09 21.59
CA GLU A 23 -16.30 6.37 21.08
C GLU A 23 -16.33 5.80 19.67
N ALA A 24 -16.28 6.66 18.66
CA ALA A 24 -16.30 6.22 17.28
C ALA A 24 -15.19 5.19 17.15
N GLU A 25 -15.57 3.94 16.84
CA GLU A 25 -14.63 2.86 16.49
C GLU A 25 -13.46 3.48 15.72
N PRO A 26 -12.20 3.27 16.18
CA PRO A 26 -11.07 3.93 15.57
C PRO A 26 -11.10 3.64 14.07
N ARG A 27 -11.28 4.69 13.28
CA ARG A 27 -11.38 4.55 11.82
C ARG A 27 -10.13 3.80 11.35
N PRO A 28 -10.30 2.78 10.49
CA PRO A 28 -9.16 2.03 9.97
C PRO A 28 -8.17 3.00 9.30
N PHE A 29 -6.88 2.72 9.43
CA PHE A 29 -5.84 3.55 8.84
C PHE A 29 -5.96 3.52 7.31
N ASP A 30 -6.27 4.68 6.74
CA ASP A 30 -6.25 4.88 5.30
C ASP A 30 -4.84 5.34 4.88
N PHE A 31 -4.08 4.39 4.33
CA PHE A 31 -2.71 4.63 3.91
C PHE A 31 -2.63 5.53 2.67
N ALA A 32 -3.59 5.42 1.74
CA ALA A 32 -3.61 6.27 0.55
C ALA A 32 -3.85 7.74 0.95
N ALA A 33 -4.81 7.98 1.84
CA ALA A 33 -5.04 9.31 2.41
C ALA A 33 -3.84 9.82 3.21
N HIS A 34 -3.11 8.94 3.90
CA HIS A 34 -1.88 9.32 4.59
C HIS A 34 -0.79 9.78 3.61
N LEU A 35 -0.52 9.02 2.55
CA LEU A 35 0.47 9.37 1.53
C LEU A 35 0.11 10.69 0.82
N ALA A 36 -1.18 10.92 0.54
CA ALA A 36 -1.65 12.19 -0.01
C ALA A 36 -1.33 13.38 0.92
N ARG A 37 -1.65 13.25 2.22
CA ARG A 37 -1.31 14.29 3.22
C ARG A 37 0.20 14.51 3.35
N GLN A 38 0.98 13.42 3.28
CA GLN A 38 2.44 13.48 3.32
C GLN A 38 3.00 14.25 2.12
N ALA A 39 2.56 13.92 0.90
CA ALA A 39 2.99 14.59 -0.32
C ALA A 39 2.65 16.08 -0.30
N GLU A 40 1.45 16.44 0.15
CA GLU A 40 1.03 17.84 0.30
C GLU A 40 1.91 18.60 1.29
N PHE A 41 2.14 18.02 2.48
CA PHE A 41 3.03 18.60 3.48
C PHE A 41 4.45 18.79 2.94
N SER A 42 4.97 17.77 2.24
CA SER A 42 6.33 17.78 1.71
C SER A 42 6.51 18.79 0.59
N ALA A 43 5.55 18.88 -0.33
CA ALA A 43 5.55 19.89 -1.40
C ALA A 43 5.48 21.32 -0.83
N ARG A 44 4.66 21.55 0.19
CA ARG A 44 4.53 22.87 0.85
C ARG A 44 5.78 23.25 1.64
N THR A 45 6.35 22.32 2.39
CA THR A 45 7.44 22.61 3.34
C THR A 45 8.80 22.66 2.66
N PHE A 46 9.07 21.66 1.83
CA PHE A 46 10.37 21.53 1.20
C PHE A 46 10.36 22.11 -0.20
N GLY A 47 9.23 22.11 -0.90
CA GLY A 47 9.10 22.62 -2.26
C GLY A 47 8.86 21.51 -3.29
N PRO A 48 8.45 21.88 -4.51
CA PRO A 48 8.04 20.93 -5.54
C PRO A 48 9.22 20.20 -6.19
N GLY A 49 8.90 19.20 -7.00
CA GLY A 49 9.83 18.50 -7.88
C GLY A 49 10.54 17.31 -7.25
N GLN A 50 11.41 16.67 -8.06
CA GLN A 50 11.98 15.36 -7.76
C GLN A 50 12.88 15.34 -6.51
N ARG A 51 13.67 16.39 -6.29
CA ARG A 51 14.59 16.56 -5.14
C ARG A 51 15.41 15.33 -4.76
N THR A 52 15.69 14.44 -5.72
CA THR A 52 16.25 13.10 -5.47
C THR A 52 17.56 13.16 -4.70
N GLN A 53 18.45 14.10 -5.05
CA GLN A 53 19.71 14.26 -4.35
C GLN A 53 19.52 14.63 -2.87
N GLY A 54 18.58 15.54 -2.57
CA GLY A 54 18.28 15.96 -1.20
C GLY A 54 17.62 14.84 -0.38
N VAL A 55 16.67 14.11 -0.97
CA VAL A 55 16.04 12.95 -0.31
C VAL A 55 17.08 11.86 -0.02
N CYS A 56 17.94 11.52 -0.99
CA CYS A 56 19.00 10.54 -0.79
C CYS A 56 20.05 10.99 0.22
N ASP A 57 20.38 12.28 0.27
CA ASP A 57 21.26 12.84 1.30
C ASP A 57 20.66 12.67 2.70
N HIS A 58 19.38 13.00 2.85
CA HIS A 58 18.65 12.84 4.11
C HIS A 58 18.58 11.38 4.54
N ILE A 59 18.22 10.45 3.65
CA ILE A 59 18.22 9.00 3.96
C ILE A 59 19.58 8.54 4.49
N ARG A 60 20.70 9.03 3.94
CA ARG A 60 22.04 8.69 4.45
C ARG A 60 22.31 9.27 5.84
N LYS A 61 21.74 10.41 6.18
CA LYS A 61 21.80 10.97 7.54
C LYS A 61 21.03 10.07 8.50
N GLU A 62 19.76 9.77 8.23
CA GLU A 62 18.92 8.95 9.11
C GLU A 62 19.48 7.54 9.30
N LEU A 63 20.10 6.94 8.26
CA LEU A 63 20.80 5.66 8.42
C LEU A 63 21.93 5.71 9.45
N ARG A 64 22.64 6.84 9.59
CA ARG A 64 23.66 7.01 10.64
C ARG A 64 23.04 7.18 12.02
N GLU A 65 21.85 7.75 12.09
CA GLU A 65 21.09 7.92 13.34
C GLU A 65 20.55 6.56 13.81
N ILE A 66 20.07 5.71 12.90
CA ILE A 66 19.79 4.28 13.17
C ILE A 66 21.04 3.55 13.65
N GLU A 67 22.20 3.72 13.01
CA GLU A 67 23.45 3.09 13.45
C GLU A 67 23.85 3.51 14.88
N ALA A 68 23.52 4.74 15.29
CA ALA A 68 23.78 5.25 16.62
C ALA A 68 22.74 4.81 17.67
N ALA A 69 21.48 4.66 17.28
CA ALA A 69 20.34 4.32 18.14
C ALA A 69 19.41 3.28 17.49
N PRO A 70 19.86 2.03 17.29
CA PRO A 70 19.13 1.05 16.47
C PRO A 70 17.80 0.58 17.10
N ASP A 71 17.66 0.73 18.42
CA ASP A 71 16.45 0.40 19.17
C ASP A 71 15.42 1.55 19.17
N ASP A 72 15.76 2.71 18.60
CA ASP A 72 14.83 3.82 18.45
C ASP A 72 13.97 3.65 17.20
N LEU A 73 12.68 3.37 17.39
CA LEU A 73 11.72 3.18 16.32
C LEU A 73 11.60 4.44 15.43
N SER A 74 11.73 5.65 15.97
CA SER A 74 11.51 6.85 15.15
C SER A 74 12.52 6.96 14.02
N GLU A 75 13.76 6.59 14.25
CA GLU A 75 14.85 6.65 13.25
C GLU A 75 14.57 5.73 12.05
N TRP A 76 13.99 4.56 12.29
CA TRP A 76 13.50 3.67 11.23
C TRP A 76 12.33 4.26 10.45
N ILE A 77 11.42 4.94 11.16
CA ILE A 77 10.25 5.59 10.55
C ILE A 77 10.67 6.79 9.69
N ASP A 78 11.71 7.53 10.07
CA ASP A 78 12.24 8.64 9.27
C ASP A 78 12.73 8.16 7.90
N VAL A 79 13.45 7.02 7.84
CA VAL A 79 13.82 6.39 6.56
C VAL A 79 12.59 5.98 5.75
N ALA A 80 11.57 5.39 6.39
CA ALA A 80 10.35 4.98 5.69
C ALA A 80 9.60 6.19 5.09
N ILE A 81 9.45 7.27 5.86
CA ILE A 81 8.83 8.52 5.42
C ILE A 81 9.62 9.10 4.24
N LEU A 82 10.94 9.15 4.30
CA LEU A 82 11.78 9.68 3.22
C LEU A 82 11.76 8.82 1.95
N ALA A 83 11.66 7.49 2.08
CA ALA A 83 11.52 6.60 0.93
C ALA A 83 10.18 6.83 0.21
N LEU A 84 9.09 6.98 0.96
CA LEU A 84 7.76 7.32 0.43
C LEU A 84 7.75 8.75 -0.17
N ASP A 85 8.49 9.67 0.43
CA ASP A 85 8.72 11.02 -0.11
C ASP A 85 9.38 10.96 -1.49
N GLY A 86 10.45 10.16 -1.61
CA GLY A 86 11.11 9.93 -2.90
C GLY A 86 10.18 9.33 -3.95
N ALA A 87 9.30 8.42 -3.56
CA ALA A 87 8.38 7.75 -4.48
C ALA A 87 7.32 8.70 -5.06
N TRP A 88 6.68 9.55 -4.25
CA TRP A 88 5.72 10.52 -4.83
C TRP A 88 6.44 11.57 -5.68
N ARG A 89 7.67 11.96 -5.31
CA ARG A 89 8.44 13.00 -6.00
C ARG A 89 8.81 12.65 -7.44
N ILE A 90 8.80 11.37 -7.81
CA ILE A 90 8.96 10.94 -9.20
C ILE A 90 7.63 10.94 -9.99
N GLY A 91 6.53 11.38 -9.36
CA GLY A 91 5.20 11.49 -9.95
C GLY A 91 4.26 10.33 -9.62
N ALA A 92 4.64 9.40 -8.75
CA ALA A 92 3.78 8.28 -8.39
C ALA A 92 2.63 8.75 -7.47
N THR A 93 1.42 8.29 -7.77
CA THR A 93 0.23 8.51 -6.93
C THR A 93 0.28 7.62 -5.67
N PRO A 94 -0.47 7.98 -4.60
CA PRO A 94 -0.62 7.11 -3.43
C PRO A 94 -0.96 5.65 -3.75
N THR A 95 -1.89 5.42 -4.68
CA THR A 95 -2.30 4.07 -5.08
C THR A 95 -1.18 3.33 -5.81
N GLU A 96 -0.43 4.00 -6.70
CA GLU A 96 0.73 3.39 -7.37
C GLU A 96 1.84 3.04 -6.39
N ILE A 97 2.09 3.88 -5.38
CA ILE A 97 3.08 3.61 -4.33
C ILE A 97 2.67 2.35 -3.55
N ILE A 98 1.41 2.27 -3.11
CA ILE A 98 0.88 1.10 -2.38
C ILE A 98 0.98 -0.16 -3.25
N ALA A 99 0.54 -0.10 -4.50
CA ALA A 99 0.61 -1.22 -5.43
C ALA A 99 2.06 -1.68 -5.66
N ALA A 100 3.00 -0.73 -5.84
CA ALA A 100 4.42 -1.03 -6.01
C ALA A 100 5.02 -1.68 -4.76
N MET A 101 4.66 -1.22 -3.57
CA MET A 101 5.08 -1.82 -2.30
C MET A 101 4.60 -3.27 -2.18
N VAL A 102 3.31 -3.52 -2.42
CA VAL A 102 2.71 -4.87 -2.35
C VAL A 102 3.33 -5.80 -3.40
N ALA A 103 3.45 -5.34 -4.65
CA ALA A 103 4.05 -6.11 -5.73
C ALA A 103 5.52 -6.43 -5.45
N LYS A 104 6.29 -5.47 -4.92
CA LYS A 104 7.69 -5.67 -4.57
C LYS A 104 7.86 -6.64 -3.42
N GLN A 105 7.01 -6.57 -2.40
CA GLN A 105 7.00 -7.50 -1.29
C GLN A 105 6.66 -8.92 -1.75
N THR A 106 5.59 -9.07 -2.53
CA THR A 106 5.19 -10.36 -3.14
C THR A 106 6.32 -10.97 -3.96
N LYS A 107 6.99 -10.15 -4.79
CA LYS A 107 8.17 -10.59 -5.55
C LYS A 107 9.32 -11.03 -4.65
N ASN A 108 9.55 -10.34 -3.54
CA ASN A 108 10.61 -10.70 -2.59
C ASN A 108 10.30 -12.02 -1.86
N GLU A 109 9.05 -12.25 -1.48
CA GLU A 109 8.58 -13.50 -0.85
C GLU A 109 8.67 -14.69 -1.80
N GLY A 110 8.45 -14.49 -3.10
CA GLY A 110 8.59 -15.52 -4.13
C GLY A 110 10.03 -15.86 -4.54
N ARG A 111 11.06 -15.19 -3.99
CA ARG A 111 12.47 -15.48 -4.28
C ARG A 111 12.98 -16.66 -3.47
N ARG A 112 14.04 -17.29 -3.98
CA ARG A 112 14.87 -18.18 -3.18
C ARG A 112 15.88 -17.35 -2.39
N TRP A 113 15.90 -17.59 -1.08
CA TRP A 113 16.81 -16.97 -0.14
C TRP A 113 17.73 -18.02 0.48
N PRO A 114 19.00 -17.70 0.75
CA PRO A 114 19.88 -18.59 1.49
C PRO A 114 19.43 -18.71 2.96
N ASP A 115 19.89 -19.75 3.65
CA ASP A 115 19.64 -19.91 5.09
C ASP A 115 20.31 -18.77 5.87
N TRP A 116 19.48 -17.94 6.50
CA TRP A 116 19.93 -16.77 7.25
C TRP A 116 20.82 -17.13 8.45
N HIS A 117 20.73 -18.36 8.99
CA HIS A 117 21.64 -18.81 10.05
C HIS A 117 23.09 -18.95 9.59
N THR A 118 23.31 -19.09 8.28
CA THR A 118 24.65 -19.25 7.68
C THR A 118 25.21 -17.92 7.15
N ALA A 119 24.41 -16.86 7.16
CA ALA A 119 24.81 -15.54 6.70
C ALA A 119 25.50 -14.73 7.80
N ASP A 120 26.39 -13.81 7.41
CA ASP A 120 26.95 -12.81 8.33
C ASP A 120 25.83 -11.83 8.73
N PRO A 121 25.46 -11.72 10.02
CA PRO A 121 24.37 -10.85 10.46
C PRO A 121 24.65 -9.36 10.24
N SER A 122 25.90 -8.96 9.95
CA SER A 122 26.30 -7.59 9.62
C SER A 122 26.26 -7.27 8.12
N LYS A 123 25.86 -8.22 7.27
CA LYS A 123 25.81 -8.08 5.82
C LYS A 123 24.40 -8.27 5.30
N ALA A 124 24.13 -7.64 4.15
CA ALA A 124 22.90 -7.88 3.43
C ALA A 124 22.84 -9.34 2.96
N ILE A 125 21.72 -10.00 3.22
CA ILE A 125 21.38 -11.27 2.58
C ILE A 125 20.80 -10.94 1.20
N GLU A 126 21.38 -11.51 0.15
CA GLU A 126 20.93 -11.36 -1.22
C GLU A 126 20.19 -12.63 -1.67
N HIS A 127 19.23 -12.48 -2.58
CA HIS A 127 18.54 -13.63 -3.17
C HIS A 127 19.46 -14.38 -4.15
N ASP A 128 19.21 -15.68 -4.35
CA ASP A 128 19.98 -16.48 -5.29
C ASP A 128 19.72 -16.02 -6.73
N ARG A 129 20.74 -15.44 -7.37
CA ARG A 129 20.65 -14.96 -8.77
C ARG A 129 20.79 -16.08 -9.81
N GLY A 130 21.09 -17.30 -9.37
CA GLY A 130 21.38 -18.46 -10.23
C GLY A 130 20.25 -18.86 -11.18
N ASP A 131 19.00 -18.47 -10.86
CA ASP A 131 17.82 -18.74 -11.70
C ASP A 131 17.23 -17.50 -12.37
N GLU A 132 17.89 -16.33 -12.31
CA GLU A 132 17.47 -15.13 -13.06
C GLU A 132 17.84 -15.21 -14.56
N HIS A 133 17.99 -16.40 -15.12
CA HIS A 133 17.72 -16.61 -16.55
C HIS A 133 16.24 -16.95 -16.71
N LEU A 134 15.38 -15.93 -16.62
CA LEU A 134 14.03 -16.08 -17.15
C LEU A 134 14.18 -16.42 -18.64
N PRO A 135 13.64 -17.56 -19.13
CA PRO A 135 13.59 -17.81 -20.56
C PRO A 135 12.91 -16.59 -21.21
N SER A 136 13.42 -16.06 -22.32
CA SER A 136 12.96 -14.76 -22.85
C SER A 136 11.43 -14.66 -22.97
N ALA A 137 10.75 -15.80 -23.19
CA ALA A 137 9.31 -15.94 -23.21
C ALA A 137 8.58 -15.46 -21.94
N GLN A 138 9.16 -15.61 -20.74
CA GLN A 138 8.56 -15.21 -19.46
C GLN A 138 8.74 -13.70 -19.20
N ALA A 139 9.91 -13.14 -19.52
CA ALA A 139 10.11 -11.69 -19.49
C ALA A 139 9.24 -10.96 -20.54
N ASP A 140 9.00 -11.61 -21.67
CA ASP A 140 8.04 -11.14 -22.68
C ASP A 140 6.59 -11.34 -22.24
N ALA A 141 6.29 -12.31 -21.38
CA ALA A 141 4.96 -12.50 -20.76
C ALA A 141 4.70 -11.41 -19.71
N ASP A 142 5.64 -11.12 -18.82
CA ASP A 142 5.51 -10.06 -17.81
C ASP A 142 5.34 -8.67 -18.46
N LYS A 143 6.03 -8.42 -19.58
CA LYS A 143 5.83 -7.21 -20.40
C LYS A 143 4.47 -7.20 -21.09
N ARG A 144 4.01 -8.35 -21.61
CA ARG A 144 2.67 -8.51 -22.19
C ARG A 144 1.60 -8.29 -21.13
N ASP A 145 1.78 -8.76 -19.92
CA ASP A 145 0.85 -8.60 -18.81
C ASP A 145 0.82 -7.14 -18.34
N ALA A 146 1.97 -6.49 -18.17
CA ALA A 146 2.02 -5.05 -17.92
C ALA A 146 1.32 -4.21 -19.02
N GLN A 147 1.40 -4.67 -20.28
CA GLN A 147 0.70 -4.04 -21.41
C GLN A 147 -0.80 -4.45 -21.48
N ARG A 148 -1.17 -5.64 -21.00
CA ARG A 148 -2.53 -6.19 -20.91
C ARG A 148 -3.33 -5.56 -19.78
N TYR A 149 -2.67 -5.02 -18.75
CA TYR A 149 -3.29 -4.23 -17.69
C TYR A 149 -3.22 -2.71 -17.93
N ARG A 150 -2.71 -2.28 -19.10
CA ARG A 150 -2.62 -0.85 -19.43
C ARG A 150 -4.00 -0.17 -19.54
N TRP A 151 -5.04 -0.90 -19.93
CA TRP A 151 -6.42 -0.39 -19.97
C TRP A 151 -7.01 -0.14 -18.56
N LEU A 152 -6.56 -0.86 -17.53
CA LEU A 152 -6.96 -0.61 -16.15
C LEU A 152 -6.42 0.74 -15.65
N ARG A 153 -5.31 1.21 -16.20
CA ARG A 153 -4.70 2.52 -15.93
C ARG A 153 -5.26 3.63 -16.82
N ASP A 154 -5.44 3.35 -18.11
CA ASP A 154 -5.86 4.34 -19.11
C ASP A 154 -7.39 4.51 -19.16
N GLY A 155 -8.18 3.59 -18.59
CA GLY A 155 -9.65 3.71 -18.47
C GLY A 155 -10.10 4.39 -17.18
N THR A 156 -9.36 4.21 -16.09
CA THR A 156 -9.71 4.79 -14.77
C THR A 156 -9.37 6.26 -14.65
N ILE A 157 -8.70 6.85 -15.64
CA ILE A 157 -8.28 8.24 -15.61
C ILE A 157 -8.74 8.90 -16.92
N ASP A 158 -9.56 9.94 -16.83
CA ASP A 158 -10.01 10.68 -18.01
C ASP A 158 -8.86 11.52 -18.62
N GLU A 159 -9.11 12.16 -19.76
CA GLU A 159 -8.10 12.97 -20.47
C GLU A 159 -7.57 14.15 -19.62
N ASP A 160 -8.28 14.51 -18.55
CA ASP A 160 -7.96 15.59 -17.62
C ASP A 160 -7.27 15.09 -16.33
N GLY A 161 -7.04 13.77 -16.20
CA GLY A 161 -6.33 13.21 -15.05
C GLY A 161 -7.22 12.88 -13.85
N ASN A 162 -8.55 12.97 -13.98
CA ASN A 162 -9.48 12.63 -12.90
C ASN A 162 -9.77 11.14 -12.89
N ILE A 163 -9.92 10.59 -11.69
CA ILE A 163 -10.38 9.20 -11.55
C ILE A 163 -11.81 9.11 -12.05
N ASN A 164 -12.04 8.23 -13.04
CA ASN A 164 -13.36 7.95 -13.57
C ASN A 164 -14.10 7.01 -12.60
N ASP A 165 -14.86 7.60 -11.69
CA ASP A 165 -15.69 6.91 -10.70
C ASP A 165 -16.83 6.10 -11.35
N GLU A 166 -17.11 6.26 -12.65
CA GLU A 166 -18.13 5.46 -13.37
C GLU A 166 -17.62 4.08 -13.80
N ILE A 167 -16.32 3.77 -13.64
CA ILE A 167 -15.81 2.40 -13.84
C ILE A 167 -16.11 1.56 -12.59
N HIS A 168 -17.41 1.41 -12.33
CA HIS A 168 -17.93 0.25 -11.64
C HIS A 168 -17.78 -0.94 -12.58
N VAL A 169 -16.59 -1.55 -12.66
CA VAL A 169 -16.56 -3.01 -12.87
C VAL A 169 -17.03 -3.60 -11.54
N ALA A 170 -18.33 -3.50 -11.32
CA ALA A 170 -19.00 -4.44 -10.47
C ALA A 170 -18.72 -5.80 -11.09
N VAL A 171 -17.97 -6.61 -10.34
CA VAL A 171 -18.16 -8.05 -10.28
C VAL A 171 -19.61 -8.27 -9.81
N ASP A 172 -20.59 -7.89 -10.64
CA ASP A 172 -22.02 -7.92 -10.33
C ASP A 172 -22.47 -9.38 -10.46
N SER A 173 -22.00 -10.19 -9.51
CA SER A 173 -22.41 -11.56 -9.28
C SER A 173 -23.20 -11.58 -7.97
N PRO A 174 -24.45 -12.07 -7.97
CA PRO A 174 -25.25 -12.26 -6.76
C PRO A 174 -24.60 -13.19 -5.72
N GLU A 175 -23.52 -13.88 -6.09
CA GLU A 175 -22.89 -14.92 -5.30
C GLU A 175 -21.78 -14.39 -4.36
N TRP A 176 -21.33 -13.13 -4.48
CA TRP A 176 -20.13 -12.61 -3.80
C TRP A 176 -20.25 -11.20 -3.18
N PRO A 177 -21.13 -10.97 -2.19
CA PRO A 177 -21.15 -9.68 -1.49
C PRO A 177 -19.94 -9.51 -0.54
N ASN A 178 -19.27 -8.34 -0.60
CA ASN A 178 -18.27 -7.83 0.36
C ASN A 178 -16.86 -8.47 0.38
N GLN A 179 -16.30 -8.87 -0.75
CA GLN A 179 -14.89 -9.32 -0.84
C GLN A 179 -14.06 -8.40 -1.74
N TRP A 180 -12.91 -7.93 -1.24
CA TRP A 180 -11.91 -7.15 -1.98
C TRP A 180 -10.60 -7.94 -2.08
N ALA A 181 -10.55 -8.90 -3.01
CA ALA A 181 -9.31 -9.41 -3.62
C ALA A 181 -9.68 -10.63 -4.47
N LEU A 182 -9.42 -10.56 -5.79
CA LEU A 182 -9.31 -11.77 -6.59
C LEU A 182 -7.83 -12.19 -6.51
N VAL A 183 -7.57 -13.38 -5.96
CA VAL A 183 -6.26 -14.03 -6.16
C VAL A 183 -6.07 -14.25 -7.66
N ALA A 184 -4.83 -14.17 -8.14
CA ALA A 184 -4.48 -14.00 -9.56
C ALA A 184 -5.26 -14.90 -10.55
N GLN A 185 -5.60 -16.12 -10.15
CA GLN A 185 -6.36 -17.07 -10.97
C GLN A 185 -7.81 -16.63 -11.24
N ASP A 186 -8.45 -15.96 -10.28
CA ASP A 186 -9.83 -15.49 -10.39
C ASP A 186 -9.93 -14.17 -11.17
N LEU A 187 -8.85 -13.37 -11.17
CA LEU A 187 -8.74 -12.14 -11.95
C LEU A 187 -8.68 -12.43 -13.45
N ASP A 188 -7.91 -13.43 -13.86
CA ASP A 188 -7.78 -13.84 -15.26
C ASP A 188 -9.12 -14.36 -15.82
N ALA A 189 -9.84 -15.17 -15.05
CA ALA A 189 -11.15 -15.70 -15.43
C ALA A 189 -12.21 -14.58 -15.57
N ALA A 190 -12.20 -13.59 -14.67
CA ALA A 190 -13.10 -12.44 -14.72
C ALA A 190 -12.82 -11.54 -15.95
N ILE A 191 -11.55 -11.33 -16.29
CA ILE A 191 -11.12 -10.54 -17.46
C ILE A 191 -11.50 -11.24 -18.77
N ASP A 192 -11.25 -12.55 -18.89
CA ASP A 192 -11.63 -13.31 -20.08
C ASP A 192 -13.16 -13.35 -20.29
N ALA A 193 -13.94 -13.37 -19.20
CA ALA A 193 -15.39 -13.27 -19.25
C ALA A 193 -15.87 -11.88 -19.71
N ALA A 194 -15.21 -10.81 -19.27
CA ALA A 194 -15.53 -9.43 -19.67
C ALA A 194 -15.21 -9.17 -21.15
N LEU A 195 -14.06 -9.65 -21.63
CA LEU A 195 -13.67 -9.54 -23.05
C LEU A 195 -14.61 -10.32 -23.98
N LYS A 196 -15.13 -11.47 -23.53
CA LYS A 196 -16.17 -12.21 -24.27
C LYS A 196 -17.50 -11.47 -24.38
N LYS A 197 -17.88 -10.68 -23.37
CA LYS A 197 -19.11 -9.86 -23.41
C LYS A 197 -18.98 -8.63 -24.29
N GLY A 198 -17.78 -8.03 -24.38
CA GLY A 198 -17.51 -6.84 -25.21
C GLY A 198 -17.30 -7.12 -26.71
N GLY A 199 -17.13 -8.39 -27.11
CA GLY A 199 -16.96 -8.80 -28.51
C GLY A 199 -18.27 -9.08 -29.27
N ALA A 200 -19.42 -8.84 -28.66
CA ALA A 200 -20.73 -8.99 -29.27
C ALA A 200 -21.44 -7.61 -29.35
N ALA A 201 -20.88 -6.71 -30.15
CA ALA A 201 -21.54 -5.51 -30.65
C ALA A 201 -20.98 -5.19 -32.05
#